data_AF-A0A941WDK2-F1
#
_entry.id   AF-A0A941WDK2-F1
#
_cell.length_a   1.000
_cell.length_b   1.000
_cell.length_c   1.000
_cell.angle_alpha   90.00
_cell.angle_beta   90.00
_cell.angle_gamma   90.00
#
_symmetry.space_group_name_H-M   'P 1'
#
loop_
_entity.id
_entity.type
_entity.pdbx_description
1 polymer ?
#
loop_
_entity_poly.entity_id
_entity_poly.type
_entity_poly.pdbx_seq_one_letter_code
_entity_poly.pdbx_strand_id
1 'polypeptide(L)'
;EGIVSFTLVPASLREKVTDDKFDMEYIRRNGFTHVQNDPMVQIALLGDGGEKEFFAGNCMNNASSCYEFALIGQEKRTEGGRTEIVTYFDNRKGAKLEHHIVKESGVNAVECFQVLKNEGDADIVVEMIASFQINALSPFTAENDVDEIYLHRLRTNWSAEGKPETFTAAELQLEDSWSSYGIRQARIGQVGSMPCRTHMPFYAVEDRNMRCTWAVSLEAPASWHIDAVHHQTSICLTGGIADFESGHFRKKLAPGEEYRTYSGFLTAVEGGLEEACAALQELYAARLALPPAEEDLPLIYNEYCYSWGNPGMETLKPVIDECARLGVREFVVDVGWWRPDERSWYTFGDWNPSPVLFPEGMGELTSYIRARGMIPGLWFEFEGVSADSTLFGAHADWLLTRDGYPIRHRERSLPQARSDRLPAGKGHKAPERKRLRLCQSGLQRADRHRLRRSGIIRRGAASADRMRDLLL
;
A
#
# COMPACT_ATOMS: atom_id res chain seq x y z
N GLU A 1 -1.31 -31.38 -11.70
CA GLU A 1 -1.54 -31.00 -13.12
C GLU A 1 -2.80 -30.15 -13.30
N GLY A 2 -3.27 -29.45 -12.26
CA GLY A 2 -4.47 -28.61 -12.34
C GLY A 2 -4.20 -27.20 -11.88
N ILE A 3 -5.17 -26.32 -12.08
CA ILE A 3 -5.16 -24.95 -11.57
C ILE A 3 -5.49 -24.95 -10.08
N VAL A 4 -4.66 -24.27 -9.30
CA VAL A 4 -4.86 -24.09 -7.87
C VAL A 4 -5.60 -22.78 -7.63
N SER A 5 -6.71 -22.83 -6.91
CA SER A 5 -7.45 -21.66 -6.44
C SER A 5 -7.24 -21.48 -4.92
N PHE A 6 -7.50 -20.27 -4.43
CA PHE A 6 -7.45 -19.95 -3.00
C PHE A 6 -8.78 -19.37 -2.55
N THR A 7 -9.42 -20.02 -1.58
CA THR A 7 -10.64 -19.53 -0.94
C THR A 7 -10.40 -19.40 0.57
N LEU A 8 -10.91 -18.32 1.15
CA LEU A 8 -10.83 -18.03 2.58
C LEU A 8 -12.24 -18.11 3.16
N VAL A 9 -12.45 -18.82 4.27
CA VAL A 9 -13.75 -18.89 4.95
C VAL A 9 -13.58 -18.83 6.47
N PRO A 10 -14.55 -18.26 7.21
CA PRO A 10 -14.56 -18.36 8.67
C PRO A 10 -14.62 -19.82 9.11
N ALA A 11 -13.84 -20.18 10.14
CA ALA A 11 -13.81 -21.56 10.63
C ALA A 11 -15.19 -22.08 11.07
N SER A 12 -16.05 -21.20 11.58
CA SER A 12 -17.43 -21.51 11.99
C SER A 12 -18.36 -21.87 10.81
N LEU A 13 -18.02 -21.42 9.59
CA LEU A 13 -18.82 -21.66 8.39
C LEU A 13 -18.24 -22.78 7.51
N ARG A 14 -17.15 -23.44 7.94
CA ARG A 14 -16.48 -24.49 7.16
C ARG A 14 -17.41 -25.61 6.70
N GLU A 15 -18.30 -26.08 7.58
CA GLU A 15 -19.24 -27.17 7.28
C GLU A 15 -20.37 -26.76 6.32
N LYS A 16 -20.51 -25.46 6.03
CA LYS A 16 -21.49 -24.94 5.05
C LYS A 16 -20.90 -24.77 3.65
N VAL A 17 -19.59 -24.96 3.48
CA VAL A 17 -18.95 -24.89 2.17
C VAL A 17 -19.46 -26.06 1.33
N THR A 18 -19.95 -25.78 0.12
CA THR A 18 -20.39 -26.81 -0.84
C THR A 18 -19.35 -27.03 -1.92
N ASP A 19 -19.20 -28.28 -2.36
CA ASP A 19 -18.37 -28.64 -3.49
C ASP A 19 -18.97 -28.14 -4.82
N ASP A 20 -20.28 -27.89 -4.88
CA ASP A 20 -20.98 -27.45 -6.11
C ASP A 20 -20.39 -26.16 -6.68
N LYS A 21 -19.90 -25.26 -5.81
CA LYS A 21 -19.25 -24.01 -6.20
C LYS A 21 -17.93 -24.23 -6.96
N PHE A 22 -17.28 -25.36 -6.68
CA PHE A 22 -15.99 -25.74 -7.25
C PHE A 22 -16.14 -26.83 -8.33
N ASP A 23 -17.33 -27.41 -8.48
CA ASP A 23 -17.61 -28.47 -9.44
C ASP A 23 -17.82 -27.90 -10.86
N MET A 24 -16.78 -28.06 -11.65
CA MET A 24 -16.77 -27.63 -13.05
C MET A 24 -17.71 -28.45 -13.94
N GLU A 25 -18.11 -29.66 -13.54
CA GLU A 25 -19.14 -30.41 -14.26
C GLU A 25 -20.53 -29.83 -14.02
N TYR A 26 -20.86 -29.38 -12.81
CA TYR A 26 -22.08 -28.61 -12.55
C TYR A 26 -22.15 -27.39 -13.48
N ILE A 27 -21.07 -26.60 -13.53
CA ILE A 27 -21.00 -25.41 -14.38
C ILE A 27 -21.13 -25.79 -15.87
N ARG A 28 -20.47 -26.88 -16.32
CA ARG A 28 -20.58 -27.34 -17.72
C ARG A 28 -21.97 -27.83 -18.11
N ARG A 29 -22.66 -28.55 -17.22
CA ARG A 29 -24.01 -29.07 -17.47
C ARG A 29 -25.03 -27.95 -17.67
N ASN A 30 -24.77 -26.77 -17.12
CA ASN A 30 -25.58 -25.57 -17.29
C ASN A 30 -25.18 -24.71 -18.51
N GLY A 31 -24.44 -25.26 -19.48
CA GLY A 31 -24.25 -24.66 -20.80
C GLY A 31 -22.91 -23.95 -21.01
N PHE A 32 -22.01 -23.95 -20.03
CA PHE A 32 -20.70 -23.32 -20.15
C PHE A 32 -19.64 -24.34 -20.62
N THR A 33 -19.15 -24.24 -21.85
CA THR A 33 -18.29 -25.29 -22.45
C THR A 33 -16.79 -25.13 -22.15
N HIS A 34 -16.34 -23.95 -21.71
CA HIS A 34 -14.93 -23.62 -21.48
C HIS A 34 -14.66 -23.17 -20.03
N VAL A 35 -14.95 -24.07 -19.08
CA VAL A 35 -14.89 -23.77 -17.65
C VAL A 35 -13.55 -24.18 -17.06
N GLN A 36 -12.81 -23.20 -16.52
CA GLN A 36 -11.58 -23.37 -15.75
C GLN A 36 -11.54 -22.34 -14.61
N ASN A 37 -11.13 -22.79 -13.41
CA ASN A 37 -10.95 -21.94 -12.24
C ASN A 37 -9.89 -20.88 -12.49
N ASP A 38 -10.07 -19.72 -11.87
CA ASP A 38 -9.07 -18.66 -11.86
C ASP A 38 -7.87 -19.08 -10.99
N PRO A 39 -6.64 -19.05 -11.52
CA PRO A 39 -5.44 -19.37 -10.74
C PRO A 39 -5.30 -18.41 -9.55
N MET A 40 -4.90 -18.93 -8.39
CA MET A 40 -4.58 -18.09 -7.23
C MET A 40 -3.33 -17.22 -7.46
N VAL A 41 -2.53 -17.56 -8.45
CA VAL A 41 -1.39 -16.79 -8.92
C VAL A 41 -1.83 -15.96 -10.12
N GLN A 42 -2.02 -14.67 -9.89
CA GLN A 42 -2.34 -13.70 -10.94
C GLN A 42 -1.07 -12.93 -11.30
N ILE A 43 -0.57 -13.15 -12.52
CA ILE A 43 0.65 -12.57 -13.06
C ILE A 43 0.53 -12.40 -14.58
N ALA A 44 1.05 -11.29 -15.10
CA ALA A 44 1.24 -11.09 -16.53
C ALA A 44 2.70 -10.71 -16.82
N LEU A 45 3.31 -11.43 -17.76
CA LEU A 45 4.61 -11.12 -18.32
C LEU A 45 4.46 -10.35 -19.63
N LEU A 46 5.48 -9.59 -20.02
CA LEU A 46 5.50 -8.85 -21.27
C LEU A 46 5.28 -9.80 -22.46
N GLY A 47 4.25 -9.51 -23.24
CA GLY A 47 3.86 -10.31 -24.39
C GLY A 47 2.77 -11.35 -24.11
N ASP A 48 2.32 -11.47 -22.85
CA ASP A 48 1.16 -12.28 -22.51
C ASP A 48 -0.11 -11.73 -23.18
N GLY A 49 -0.99 -12.65 -23.57
CA GLY A 49 -2.37 -12.37 -23.94
C GLY A 49 -3.32 -12.70 -22.80
N GLY A 50 -4.57 -12.25 -22.90
CA GLY A 50 -5.64 -12.76 -22.05
C GLY A 50 -6.05 -14.16 -22.49
N GLU A 51 -6.14 -15.11 -21.56
CA GLU A 51 -6.68 -16.46 -21.81
C GLU A 51 -8.21 -16.49 -21.78
N LYS A 52 -8.83 -15.39 -21.34
CA LYS A 52 -10.28 -15.23 -21.25
C LYS A 52 -10.76 -14.18 -22.25
N GLU A 53 -11.93 -14.43 -22.84
CA GLU A 53 -12.54 -13.53 -23.82
C GLU A 53 -13.01 -12.21 -23.18
N PHE A 54 -13.13 -11.15 -23.98
CA PHE A 54 -13.62 -9.82 -23.57
C PHE A 54 -12.89 -9.16 -22.38
N PHE A 55 -11.67 -9.62 -22.09
CA PHE A 55 -10.85 -9.17 -20.96
C PHE A 55 -9.86 -8.05 -21.34
N ALA A 56 -9.34 -8.09 -22.57
CA ALA A 56 -8.26 -7.24 -23.04
C ALA A 56 -8.61 -5.74 -22.96
N GLY A 57 -7.72 -4.95 -22.35
CA GLY A 57 -7.89 -3.51 -22.17
C GLY A 57 -8.63 -3.07 -20.90
N ASN A 58 -9.17 -4.02 -20.12
CA ASN A 58 -9.85 -3.73 -18.85
C ASN A 58 -8.98 -4.07 -17.63
N CYS A 59 -8.39 -5.27 -17.62
CA CYS A 59 -7.33 -5.64 -16.70
C CYS A 59 -6.47 -6.77 -17.26
N MET A 60 -5.40 -7.12 -16.52
CA MET A 60 -4.46 -8.17 -16.92
C MET A 60 -4.63 -9.49 -16.14
N ASN A 61 -5.69 -9.65 -15.34
CA ASN A 61 -5.96 -10.92 -14.66
C ASN A 61 -6.22 -12.03 -15.68
N ASN A 62 -5.94 -13.28 -15.30
CA ASN A 62 -6.05 -14.45 -16.15
C ASN A 62 -5.25 -14.34 -17.47
N ALA A 63 -4.10 -13.66 -17.43
CA ALA A 63 -3.11 -13.69 -18.50
C ALA A 63 -2.54 -15.10 -18.69
N SER A 64 -2.00 -15.39 -19.88
CA SER A 64 -1.44 -16.70 -20.26
C SER A 64 -0.49 -17.27 -19.22
N SER A 65 0.44 -16.47 -18.68
CA SER A 65 1.39 -16.92 -17.66
C SER A 65 0.73 -17.44 -16.38
N CYS A 66 -0.46 -16.98 -15.99
CA CYS A 66 -1.17 -17.45 -14.79
C CYS A 66 -1.40 -18.97 -14.82
N TYR A 67 -1.64 -19.53 -16.01
CA TYR A 67 -2.00 -20.94 -16.21
C TYR A 67 -0.78 -21.85 -16.39
N GLU A 68 0.43 -21.27 -16.46
CA GLU A 68 1.67 -22.03 -16.64
C GLU A 68 2.28 -22.47 -15.30
N PHE A 69 1.98 -21.74 -14.21
CA PHE A 69 2.50 -22.01 -12.88
C PHE A 69 1.87 -23.27 -12.26
N ALA A 70 2.62 -24.37 -12.29
CA ALA A 70 2.22 -25.64 -11.71
C ALA A 70 2.60 -25.71 -10.23
N LEU A 71 1.68 -26.21 -9.39
CA LEU A 71 1.97 -26.50 -7.98
C LEU A 71 3.08 -27.54 -7.85
N ILE A 72 4.13 -27.20 -7.11
CA ILE A 72 5.26 -28.11 -6.82
C ILE A 72 5.40 -28.45 -5.33
N GLY A 73 4.71 -27.75 -4.45
CA GLY A 73 4.70 -28.07 -3.03
C GLY A 73 3.95 -27.05 -2.17
N GLN A 74 3.70 -27.41 -0.93
CA GLN A 74 3.21 -26.51 0.10
C GLN A 74 3.84 -26.88 1.43
N GLU A 75 4.20 -25.87 2.21
CA GLU A 75 4.71 -26.03 3.56
C GLU A 75 3.91 -25.17 4.54
N LYS A 76 3.88 -25.62 5.80
CA LYS A 76 3.38 -24.86 6.92
C LYS A 76 4.48 -24.72 7.95
N ARG A 77 4.77 -23.49 8.36
CA ARG A 77 5.75 -23.14 9.39
C ARG A 77 5.01 -22.48 10.54
N THR A 78 5.28 -22.90 11.77
CA THR A 78 4.72 -22.26 12.97
C THR A 78 5.84 -22.01 13.97
N GLU A 79 6.07 -20.75 14.31
CA GLU A 79 7.09 -20.32 15.27
C GLU A 79 6.62 -19.07 16.02
N GLY A 80 6.77 -19.05 17.35
CA GLY A 80 6.53 -17.84 18.15
C GLY A 80 5.11 -17.26 18.08
N GLY A 81 4.09 -18.10 17.86
CA GLY A 81 2.70 -17.64 17.68
C GLY A 81 2.37 -17.16 16.27
N ARG A 82 3.34 -17.18 15.35
CA ARG A 82 3.15 -16.88 13.93
C ARG A 82 3.04 -18.18 13.13
N THR A 83 2.05 -18.28 12.26
CA THR A 83 1.91 -19.39 11.30
C THR A 83 2.02 -18.85 9.89
N GLU A 84 2.90 -19.45 9.08
CA GLU A 84 3.08 -19.13 7.67
C GLU A 84 2.80 -20.37 6.83
N ILE A 85 1.98 -20.22 5.79
CA ILE A 85 1.77 -21.20 4.74
C ILE A 85 2.44 -20.66 3.48
N VAL A 86 3.36 -21.43 2.92
CA VAL A 86 4.01 -21.11 1.65
C VAL A 86 3.60 -22.16 0.62
N THR A 87 3.00 -21.71 -0.47
CA THR A 87 2.65 -22.55 -1.61
C THR A 87 3.61 -22.23 -2.76
N TYR A 88 4.24 -23.25 -3.32
CA TYR A 88 5.29 -23.14 -4.32
C TYR A 88 4.80 -23.51 -5.71
N PHE A 89 5.13 -22.67 -6.69
CA PHE A 89 4.79 -22.86 -8.08
C PHE A 89 6.01 -22.74 -9.00
N ASP A 90 5.98 -23.49 -10.10
CA ASP A 90 7.02 -23.48 -11.13
C ASP A 90 6.34 -23.45 -12.51
N ASN A 91 6.67 -22.47 -13.35
CA ASN A 91 6.14 -22.38 -14.71
C ASN A 91 6.89 -23.27 -15.72
N ARG A 92 7.94 -23.96 -15.28
CA ARG A 92 8.83 -24.83 -16.08
C ARG A 92 9.54 -24.12 -17.23
N LYS A 93 9.56 -22.79 -17.22
CA LYS A 93 10.22 -21.89 -18.19
C LYS A 93 11.22 -20.96 -17.51
N GLY A 94 11.66 -21.27 -16.29
CA GLY A 94 12.65 -20.49 -15.55
C GLY A 94 12.07 -19.44 -14.60
N ALA A 95 10.76 -19.44 -14.32
CA ALA A 95 10.21 -18.61 -13.26
C ALA A 95 9.56 -19.47 -12.16
N LYS A 96 9.88 -19.15 -10.91
CA LYS A 96 9.25 -19.75 -9.73
C LYS A 96 8.50 -18.70 -8.94
N LEU A 97 7.43 -19.10 -8.30
CA LEU A 97 6.61 -18.22 -7.51
C LEU A 97 6.26 -18.85 -6.17
N GLU A 98 6.40 -18.06 -5.12
CA GLU A 98 6.03 -18.41 -3.75
C GLU A 98 4.82 -17.57 -3.35
N HIS A 99 3.74 -18.21 -2.93
CA HIS A 99 2.57 -17.55 -2.37
C HIS A 99 2.56 -17.73 -0.86
N HIS A 100 2.58 -16.63 -0.11
CA HIS A 100 2.69 -16.61 1.34
C HIS A 100 1.39 -16.17 1.99
N ILE A 101 0.91 -16.94 2.95
CA ILE A 101 -0.13 -16.54 3.90
C ILE A 101 0.45 -16.56 5.30
N VAL A 102 0.43 -15.43 5.99
CA VAL A 102 0.98 -15.27 7.34
C VAL A 102 -0.13 -14.88 8.30
N LYS A 103 -0.29 -15.65 9.37
CA LYS A 103 -1.28 -15.43 10.43
C LYS A 103 -0.60 -15.33 11.79
N GLU A 104 -0.90 -14.27 12.52
CA GLU A 104 -0.55 -14.16 13.94
C GLU A 104 -1.60 -14.83 14.82
N SER A 105 -1.15 -15.43 15.93
CA SER A 105 -2.04 -16.04 16.92
C SER A 105 -2.94 -14.97 17.55
N GLY A 106 -4.21 -15.29 17.74
CA GLY A 106 -5.19 -14.37 18.30
C GLY A 106 -5.70 -13.27 17.36
N VAL A 107 -5.21 -13.20 16.11
CA VAL A 107 -5.66 -12.22 15.11
C VAL A 107 -6.55 -12.90 14.06
N ASN A 108 -7.71 -12.32 13.76
CA ASN A 108 -8.67 -12.86 12.77
C ASN A 108 -8.47 -12.31 11.35
N ALA A 109 -7.22 -12.09 10.97
CA ALA A 109 -6.83 -11.67 9.62
C ALA A 109 -5.46 -12.28 9.28
N VAL A 110 -5.15 -12.29 7.98
CA VAL A 110 -3.90 -12.81 7.45
C VAL A 110 -3.22 -11.77 6.56
N GLU A 111 -1.89 -11.81 6.51
CA GLU A 111 -1.12 -11.14 5.49
C GLU A 111 -0.89 -12.09 4.32
N CYS A 112 -1.05 -11.59 3.10
CA CYS A 112 -0.83 -12.30 1.85
C CYS A 112 0.15 -11.53 0.96
N PHE A 113 1.15 -12.21 0.41
CA PHE A 113 2.07 -11.63 -0.57
C PHE A 113 2.69 -12.73 -1.43
N GLN A 114 3.31 -12.34 -2.55
CA GLN A 114 3.98 -13.27 -3.45
C GLN A 114 5.46 -12.91 -3.62
N VAL A 115 6.29 -13.91 -3.88
CA VAL A 115 7.70 -13.76 -4.25
C VAL A 115 7.91 -14.43 -5.61
N LEU A 116 8.19 -13.64 -6.64
CA LEU A 116 8.55 -14.12 -7.96
C LEU A 116 10.08 -14.18 -8.09
N LYS A 117 10.61 -15.29 -8.58
CA LYS A 117 12.04 -15.53 -8.79
C LYS A 117 12.29 -15.85 -10.26
N ASN A 118 13.23 -15.13 -10.88
CA ASN A 118 13.72 -15.48 -12.20
C ASN A 118 14.92 -16.44 -12.05
N GLU A 119 14.68 -17.73 -12.24
CA GLU A 119 15.71 -18.78 -12.25
C GLU A 119 16.10 -19.20 -13.69
N GLY A 120 15.63 -18.48 -14.69
CA GLY A 120 15.96 -18.68 -16.10
C GLY A 120 17.30 -18.05 -16.49
N ASP A 121 17.57 -18.02 -17.79
CA ASP A 121 18.79 -17.47 -18.39
C ASP A 121 18.57 -16.12 -19.12
N ALA A 122 17.34 -15.62 -19.14
CA ALA A 122 16.96 -14.36 -19.78
C ALA A 122 16.21 -13.42 -18.83
N ASP A 123 16.22 -12.12 -19.15
CA ASP A 123 15.41 -11.12 -18.45
C ASP A 123 13.92 -11.45 -18.65
N ILE A 124 13.13 -11.37 -17.57
CA ILE A 124 11.66 -11.33 -17.65
C ILE A 124 11.17 -9.92 -17.31
N VAL A 125 10.06 -9.50 -17.91
CA VAL A 125 9.41 -8.23 -17.62
C VAL A 125 8.00 -8.52 -17.12
N VAL A 126 7.73 -8.15 -15.88
CA VAL A 126 6.42 -8.32 -15.23
C VAL A 126 5.59 -7.07 -15.46
N GLU A 127 4.38 -7.24 -15.98
CA GLU A 127 3.39 -6.18 -16.25
C GLU A 127 2.21 -6.20 -15.28
N MET A 128 1.97 -7.34 -14.61
CA MET A 128 1.04 -7.47 -13.50
C MET A 128 1.53 -8.57 -12.56
N ILE A 129 1.38 -8.37 -11.25
CA ILE A 129 1.48 -9.44 -10.25
C ILE A 129 0.63 -9.05 -9.03
N ALA A 130 -0.40 -9.83 -8.75
CA ALA A 130 -1.29 -9.58 -7.61
C ALA A 130 -0.62 -9.96 -6.29
N SER A 131 -0.98 -9.25 -5.21
CA SER A 131 -0.57 -9.62 -3.84
C SER A 131 -1.45 -10.73 -3.27
N PHE A 132 -2.70 -10.81 -3.73
CA PHE A 132 -3.67 -11.84 -3.35
C PHE A 132 -4.70 -12.08 -4.47
N GLN A 133 -5.32 -13.27 -4.44
CA GLN A 133 -6.49 -13.65 -5.23
C GLN A 133 -7.38 -14.53 -4.35
N ILE A 134 -8.53 -14.03 -3.90
CA ILE A 134 -9.54 -14.83 -3.21
C ILE A 134 -10.59 -15.25 -4.24
N ASN A 135 -10.63 -16.55 -4.53
CA ASN A 135 -11.60 -17.18 -5.42
C ASN A 135 -12.86 -17.60 -4.66
N ALA A 136 -13.96 -17.75 -5.40
CA ALA A 136 -15.20 -18.37 -4.92
C ALA A 136 -15.73 -17.74 -3.62
N LEU A 137 -15.87 -16.41 -3.59
CA LEU A 137 -16.52 -15.74 -2.47
C LEU A 137 -17.96 -16.23 -2.32
N SER A 138 -18.40 -16.34 -1.06
CA SER A 138 -19.61 -17.08 -0.69
C SER A 138 -19.70 -18.46 -1.35
N PRO A 139 -18.88 -19.44 -0.90
CA PRO A 139 -18.89 -20.80 -1.43
C PRO A 139 -19.96 -21.68 -0.74
N PHE A 140 -21.06 -21.07 -0.30
CA PHE A 140 -22.08 -21.73 0.51
C PHE A 140 -23.28 -22.21 -0.32
N THR A 141 -23.38 -21.71 -1.56
CA THR A 141 -24.39 -22.07 -2.57
C THR A 141 -23.68 -22.23 -3.92
N ALA A 142 -24.31 -22.96 -4.85
CA ALA A 142 -23.74 -23.17 -6.19
C ALA A 142 -23.56 -21.84 -6.96
N GLU A 143 -24.54 -20.94 -6.85
CA GLU A 143 -24.56 -19.61 -7.48
C GLU A 143 -24.73 -18.54 -6.41
N ASN A 144 -24.14 -17.35 -6.63
CA ASN A 144 -24.34 -16.21 -5.75
C ASN A 144 -25.56 -15.42 -6.19
N ASP A 145 -26.46 -15.13 -5.26
CA ASP A 145 -27.54 -14.17 -5.49
C ASP A 145 -26.95 -12.75 -5.45
N VAL A 146 -26.83 -12.13 -6.62
CA VAL A 146 -26.19 -10.82 -6.78
C VAL A 146 -26.96 -9.66 -6.12
N ASP A 147 -28.22 -9.86 -5.78
CA ASP A 147 -29.01 -8.89 -5.01
C ASP A 147 -28.73 -9.00 -3.51
N GLU A 148 -28.14 -10.11 -3.06
CA GLU A 148 -27.84 -10.40 -1.65
C GLU A 148 -26.33 -10.41 -1.32
N ILE A 149 -25.48 -10.25 -2.34
CA ILE A 149 -24.06 -9.95 -2.17
C ILE A 149 -23.85 -8.44 -2.24
N TYR A 150 -23.21 -7.89 -1.22
CA TYR A 150 -22.94 -6.46 -1.08
C TYR A 150 -21.44 -6.19 -1.17
N LEU A 151 -21.07 -5.12 -1.85
CA LEU A 151 -19.70 -4.66 -1.99
C LEU A 151 -19.54 -3.31 -1.30
N HIS A 152 -18.55 -3.20 -0.40
CA HIS A 152 -18.29 -2.00 0.39
C HIS A 152 -16.94 -1.39 0.08
N ARG A 153 -16.92 -0.10 -0.24
CA ARG A 153 -15.68 0.66 -0.47
C ARG A 153 -15.71 2.01 0.24
N LEU A 154 -14.55 2.62 0.40
CA LEU A 154 -14.41 3.95 0.99
C LEU A 154 -13.95 4.94 -0.09
N ARG A 155 -14.86 5.78 -0.58
CA ARG A 155 -14.54 6.85 -1.51
C ARG A 155 -13.86 8.00 -0.78
N THR A 156 -12.91 8.64 -1.44
CA THR A 156 -12.19 9.77 -0.89
C THR A 156 -12.09 10.87 -1.94
N ASN A 157 -12.01 12.09 -1.43
CA ASN A 157 -11.65 13.28 -2.18
C ASN A 157 -10.91 14.19 -1.20
N TRP A 158 -10.21 15.18 -1.73
CA TRP A 158 -9.52 16.17 -0.90
C TRP A 158 -10.49 16.80 0.12
N SER A 159 -10.16 16.71 1.41
CA SER A 159 -11.00 17.20 2.53
C SER A 159 -12.35 16.50 2.70
N ALA A 160 -12.51 15.30 2.14
CA ALA A 160 -13.71 14.46 2.26
C ALA A 160 -13.35 12.96 2.19
N GLU A 161 -12.30 12.57 2.93
CA GLU A 161 -11.75 11.22 2.95
C GLU A 161 -12.71 10.22 3.62
N GLY A 162 -12.73 8.97 3.13
CA GLY A 162 -13.35 7.85 3.84
C GLY A 162 -14.89 7.78 3.79
N LYS A 163 -15.54 8.36 2.78
CA LYS A 163 -16.99 8.22 2.58
C LYS A 163 -17.36 6.76 2.27
N PRO A 164 -18.15 6.08 3.12
CA PRO A 164 -18.57 4.72 2.85
C PRO A 164 -19.57 4.67 1.69
N GLU A 165 -19.38 3.68 0.81
CA GLU A 165 -20.31 3.32 -0.25
C GLU A 165 -20.58 1.82 -0.18
N THR A 166 -21.83 1.44 -0.40
CA THR A 166 -22.27 0.05 -0.44
C THR A 166 -23.15 -0.12 -1.66
N PHE A 167 -22.91 -1.19 -2.42
CA PHE A 167 -23.67 -1.54 -3.61
C PHE A 167 -24.01 -3.02 -3.55
N THR A 168 -25.13 -3.44 -4.13
CA THR A 168 -25.30 -4.87 -4.45
C THR A 168 -24.36 -5.25 -5.59
N ALA A 169 -24.06 -6.54 -5.73
CA ALA A 169 -23.32 -7.04 -6.88
C ALA A 169 -24.07 -6.74 -8.19
N ALA A 170 -25.41 -6.78 -8.18
CA ALA A 170 -26.24 -6.39 -9.32
C ALA A 170 -26.08 -4.92 -9.72
N GLU A 171 -26.03 -3.98 -8.76
CA GLU A 171 -25.79 -2.55 -9.05
C GLU A 171 -24.42 -2.28 -9.71
N LEU A 172 -23.45 -3.18 -9.49
CA LEU A 172 -22.13 -3.15 -10.12
C LEU A 172 -22.03 -4.02 -11.38
N GLN A 173 -23.17 -4.54 -11.85
CA GLN A 173 -23.27 -5.42 -13.01
C GLN A 173 -22.42 -6.69 -12.89
N LEU A 174 -22.35 -7.28 -11.69
CA LEU A 174 -21.58 -8.50 -11.40
C LEU A 174 -22.44 -9.77 -11.53
N GLU A 175 -23.49 -9.78 -12.36
CA GLU A 175 -24.32 -10.98 -12.60
C GLU A 175 -23.66 -11.99 -13.55
N ASP A 176 -24.23 -13.17 -13.69
CA ASP A 176 -23.74 -14.14 -14.68
C ASP A 176 -23.86 -13.57 -16.10
N SER A 177 -22.86 -13.83 -16.93
CA SER A 177 -23.02 -13.64 -18.38
C SER A 177 -23.77 -14.84 -18.94
N TRP A 178 -24.73 -14.59 -19.83
CA TRP A 178 -25.48 -15.65 -20.53
C TRP A 178 -24.57 -16.66 -21.28
N SER A 179 -23.33 -16.27 -21.58
CA SER A 179 -22.34 -17.09 -22.26
C SER A 179 -21.10 -17.42 -21.43
N SER A 180 -20.93 -16.82 -20.24
CA SER A 180 -19.71 -16.87 -19.40
C SER A 180 -18.38 -16.52 -20.10
N TYR A 181 -18.41 -16.00 -21.34
CA TYR A 181 -17.18 -15.61 -22.04
C TYR A 181 -16.57 -14.33 -21.50
N GLY A 182 -17.40 -13.35 -21.15
CA GLY A 182 -16.96 -12.07 -20.59
C GLY A 182 -16.96 -12.09 -19.07
N ILE A 183 -15.94 -11.44 -18.50
CA ILE A 183 -15.91 -11.11 -17.08
C ILE A 183 -16.62 -9.80 -16.81
N ARG A 184 -17.16 -9.66 -15.60
CA ARG A 184 -17.63 -8.38 -15.09
C ARG A 184 -16.72 -7.95 -13.96
N GLN A 185 -16.45 -6.66 -13.88
CA GLN A 185 -15.44 -6.14 -12.99
C GLN A 185 -15.88 -4.83 -12.37
N ALA A 186 -15.71 -4.75 -11.06
CA ALA A 186 -15.82 -3.52 -10.30
C ALA A 186 -14.46 -3.20 -9.68
N ARG A 187 -13.72 -2.32 -10.34
CA ARG A 187 -12.38 -1.88 -9.92
C ARG A 187 -12.45 -0.68 -8.98
N ILE A 188 -11.62 -0.71 -7.94
CA ILE A 188 -11.17 0.49 -7.23
C ILE A 188 -9.65 0.58 -7.33
N GLY A 189 -9.11 1.79 -7.26
CA GLY A 189 -7.67 1.97 -7.34
C GLY A 189 -7.27 3.42 -7.53
N GLN A 190 -5.96 3.60 -7.62
CA GLN A 190 -5.33 4.89 -7.57
C GLN A 190 -4.02 4.85 -8.39
N VAL A 191 -3.77 5.91 -9.16
CA VAL A 191 -2.52 6.10 -9.88
C VAL A 191 -1.70 7.23 -9.25
N GLY A 192 -0.43 6.96 -8.97
CA GLY A 192 0.53 7.92 -8.43
C GLY A 192 0.79 7.75 -6.93
N SER A 193 1.43 8.77 -6.33
CA SER A 193 1.97 8.72 -4.96
C SER A 193 0.98 9.07 -3.85
N MET A 194 -0.27 9.42 -4.18
CA MET A 194 -1.30 9.71 -3.18
C MET A 194 -2.21 8.49 -3.03
N PRO A 195 -1.94 7.52 -2.15
CA PRO A 195 -2.64 6.24 -2.14
C PRO A 195 -4.13 6.33 -1.82
N CYS A 196 -4.58 7.42 -1.18
CA CYS A 196 -5.97 7.65 -0.81
C CYS A 196 -6.61 8.86 -1.53
N ARG A 197 -6.34 9.08 -2.82
CA ARG A 197 -6.93 10.24 -3.54
C ARG A 197 -8.35 9.97 -4.05
N THR A 198 -8.65 8.79 -4.59
CA THR A 198 -10.00 8.44 -5.09
C THR A 198 -10.72 7.43 -4.20
N HIS A 199 -9.99 6.42 -3.70
CA HIS A 199 -10.48 5.40 -2.78
C HIS A 199 -9.44 5.16 -1.68
N MET A 200 -9.86 4.74 -0.49
CA MET A 200 -8.93 4.10 0.44
C MET A 200 -8.58 2.68 -0.09
N PRO A 201 -7.38 2.15 0.17
CA PRO A 201 -6.97 0.79 -0.21
C PRO A 201 -7.68 -0.27 0.64
N PHE A 202 -9.00 -0.33 0.50
CA PHE A 202 -9.91 -1.20 1.24
C PHE A 202 -11.11 -1.58 0.36
N TYR A 203 -11.45 -2.86 0.36
CA TYR A 203 -12.66 -3.39 -0.29
C TYR A 203 -13.21 -4.56 0.52
N ALA A 204 -14.53 -4.63 0.70
CA ALA A 204 -15.18 -5.76 1.33
C ALA A 204 -16.34 -6.30 0.48
N VAL A 205 -16.61 -7.60 0.62
CA VAL A 205 -17.75 -8.32 0.04
C VAL A 205 -18.49 -8.99 1.19
N GLU A 206 -19.78 -8.70 1.34
CA GLU A 206 -20.67 -9.20 2.40
C GLU A 206 -21.75 -10.07 1.77
N ASP A 207 -21.87 -11.31 2.24
CA ASP A 207 -23.04 -12.16 2.04
C ASP A 207 -23.94 -12.03 3.27
N ARG A 208 -25.06 -11.32 3.12
CA ARG A 208 -25.98 -11.05 4.23
C ARG A 208 -26.81 -12.26 4.63
N ASN A 209 -27.11 -13.15 3.68
CA ASN A 209 -27.84 -14.39 3.95
C ASN A 209 -27.01 -15.31 4.85
N MET A 210 -25.71 -15.39 4.57
CA MET A 210 -24.78 -16.23 5.30
C MET A 210 -24.13 -15.53 6.50
N ARG A 211 -24.38 -14.22 6.65
CA ARG A 211 -23.71 -13.33 7.61
C ARG A 211 -22.20 -13.52 7.55
N CYS A 212 -21.64 -13.46 6.36
CA CYS A 212 -20.22 -13.68 6.13
C CYS A 212 -19.64 -12.50 5.35
N THR A 213 -18.57 -11.90 5.88
CA THR A 213 -17.91 -10.77 5.23
C THR A 213 -16.44 -11.08 4.99
N TRP A 214 -16.01 -10.86 3.75
CA TRP A 214 -14.61 -10.83 3.36
C TRP A 214 -14.17 -9.39 3.21
N ALA A 215 -13.02 -9.03 3.76
CA ALA A 215 -12.45 -7.71 3.57
C ALA A 215 -10.96 -7.79 3.28
N VAL A 216 -10.50 -6.84 2.49
CA VAL A 216 -9.10 -6.68 2.13
C VAL A 216 -8.68 -5.25 2.44
N SER A 217 -7.42 -5.08 2.83
CA SER A 217 -6.73 -3.80 2.72
C SER A 217 -5.32 -4.00 2.17
N LEU A 218 -4.78 -3.03 1.46
CA LEU A 218 -3.45 -3.13 0.82
C LEU A 218 -2.41 -2.27 1.53
N GLU A 219 -1.20 -2.82 1.64
CA GLU A 219 0.02 -2.02 1.72
C GLU A 219 0.20 -1.27 0.37
N ALA A 220 -0.17 0.01 0.35
CA ALA A 220 -0.30 0.81 -0.86
C ALA A 220 0.73 1.97 -0.93
N PRO A 221 2.04 1.70 -1.08
CA PRO A 221 3.06 2.75 -1.18
C PRO A 221 3.20 3.35 -2.59
N ALA A 222 2.46 2.84 -3.57
CA ALA A 222 2.48 3.26 -4.97
C ALA A 222 1.08 3.11 -5.58
N SER A 223 0.95 3.29 -6.90
CA SER A 223 -0.27 2.97 -7.63
C SER A 223 -0.75 1.56 -7.28
N TRP A 224 -2.04 1.41 -7.00
CA TRP A 224 -2.63 0.15 -6.56
C TRP A 224 -4.04 0.01 -7.12
N HIS A 225 -4.53 -1.22 -7.15
CA HIS A 225 -5.92 -1.52 -7.47
C HIS A 225 -6.42 -2.74 -6.70
N ILE A 226 -7.74 -2.82 -6.54
CA ILE A 226 -8.46 -4.01 -6.08
C ILE A 226 -9.64 -4.19 -7.02
N ASP A 227 -9.79 -5.39 -7.55
CA ASP A 227 -10.88 -5.79 -8.43
C ASP A 227 -11.79 -6.79 -7.73
N ALA A 228 -13.08 -6.49 -7.71
CA ALA A 228 -14.10 -7.52 -7.60
C ALA A 228 -14.41 -7.99 -9.02
N VAL A 229 -14.14 -9.26 -9.30
CA VAL A 229 -14.35 -9.86 -10.62
C VAL A 229 -15.43 -10.93 -10.47
N HIS A 230 -16.50 -10.80 -11.24
CA HIS A 230 -17.44 -11.89 -11.42
C HIS A 230 -17.06 -12.70 -12.66
N HIS A 231 -16.81 -13.98 -12.45
CA HIS A 231 -16.51 -14.93 -13.49
C HIS A 231 -17.23 -16.25 -13.20
N GLN A 232 -17.98 -16.70 -14.21
CA GLN A 232 -18.84 -17.89 -14.16
C GLN A 232 -19.90 -17.76 -13.07
N THR A 233 -19.81 -18.54 -11.99
CA THR A 233 -20.80 -18.56 -10.90
C THR A 233 -20.28 -17.87 -9.63
N SER A 234 -19.14 -17.18 -9.71
CA SER A 234 -18.45 -16.69 -8.51
C SER A 234 -17.86 -15.29 -8.63
N ILE A 235 -17.96 -14.56 -7.52
CA ILE A 235 -17.22 -13.32 -7.31
C ILE A 235 -15.86 -13.68 -6.70
N CYS A 236 -14.82 -13.05 -7.23
CA CYS A 236 -13.45 -13.12 -6.74
C CYS A 236 -12.98 -11.73 -6.33
N LEU A 237 -12.05 -11.66 -5.38
CA LEU A 237 -11.32 -10.42 -5.06
C LEU A 237 -9.85 -10.59 -5.37
N THR A 238 -9.28 -9.63 -6.09
CA THR A 238 -7.86 -9.63 -6.46
C THR A 238 -7.28 -8.23 -6.37
N GLY A 239 -6.00 -8.11 -6.06
CA GLY A 239 -5.41 -6.78 -5.93
C GLY A 239 -3.96 -6.76 -5.51
N GLY A 240 -3.40 -5.56 -5.56
CA GLY A 240 -1.99 -5.31 -5.31
C GLY A 240 -1.54 -4.02 -6.00
N ILE A 241 -0.30 -4.02 -6.48
CA ILE A 241 0.22 -2.96 -7.33
C ILE A 241 -0.62 -2.87 -8.61
N ALA A 242 -0.93 -1.66 -9.07
CA ALA A 242 -1.73 -1.47 -10.27
C ALA A 242 -1.02 -2.08 -11.50
N ASP A 243 -1.75 -2.80 -12.34
CA ASP A 243 -1.24 -3.44 -13.57
C ASP A 243 -0.70 -2.44 -14.60
N PHE A 244 -0.12 -2.93 -15.69
CA PHE A 244 0.39 -2.07 -16.76
C PHE A 244 -0.69 -1.20 -17.40
N GLU A 245 -1.90 -1.73 -17.63
CA GLU A 245 -3.00 -1.00 -18.28
C GLU A 245 -3.51 0.17 -17.43
N SER A 246 -3.54 0.01 -16.11
CA SER A 246 -4.08 1.01 -15.17
C SER A 246 -3.02 1.88 -14.50
N GLY A 247 -1.86 1.33 -14.18
CA GLY A 247 -0.81 1.97 -13.39
C GLY A 247 0.55 2.09 -14.09
N HIS A 248 0.68 1.59 -15.32
CA HIS A 248 1.93 1.50 -16.07
C HIS A 248 3.04 0.74 -15.31
N PHE A 249 2.67 -0.23 -14.47
CA PHE A 249 3.65 -1.05 -13.78
C PHE A 249 4.44 -1.91 -14.77
N ARG A 250 5.77 -1.81 -14.69
CA ARG A 250 6.71 -2.72 -15.34
C ARG A 250 7.89 -2.97 -14.43
N LYS A 251 8.17 -4.23 -14.14
CA LYS A 251 9.35 -4.65 -13.38
C LYS A 251 10.15 -5.65 -14.21
N LYS A 252 11.34 -5.23 -14.63
CA LYS A 252 12.34 -6.14 -15.20
C LYS A 252 13.04 -6.91 -14.07
N LEU A 253 13.21 -8.21 -14.26
CA LEU A 253 13.99 -9.10 -13.40
C LEU A 253 15.04 -9.82 -14.25
N ALA A 254 16.31 -9.54 -13.98
CA ALA A 254 17.42 -10.28 -14.57
C ALA A 254 17.51 -11.71 -13.99
N PRO A 255 18.23 -12.63 -14.65
CA PRO A 255 18.52 -13.95 -14.10
C PRO A 255 19.07 -13.87 -12.66
N GLY A 256 18.44 -14.62 -11.75
CA GLY A 256 18.77 -14.66 -10.32
C GLY A 256 18.14 -13.54 -9.48
N GLU A 257 17.41 -12.60 -10.08
CA GLU A 257 16.68 -11.57 -9.33
C GLU A 257 15.31 -12.07 -8.85
N GLU A 258 14.85 -11.47 -7.75
CA GLU A 258 13.54 -11.72 -7.18
C GLU A 258 12.74 -10.42 -6.99
N TYR A 259 11.42 -10.56 -6.96
CA TYR A 259 10.48 -9.50 -6.63
C TYR A 259 9.47 -9.99 -5.61
N ARG A 260 9.40 -9.30 -4.47
CA ARG A 260 8.33 -9.48 -3.49
C ARG A 260 7.24 -8.43 -3.73
N THR A 261 5.99 -8.86 -3.82
CA THR A 261 4.86 -7.92 -3.87
C THR A 261 4.74 -7.16 -2.53
N TYR A 262 4.03 -6.03 -2.56
CA TYR A 262 3.49 -5.49 -1.32
C TYR A 262 2.47 -6.44 -0.72
N SER A 263 2.11 -6.19 0.54
CA SER A 263 1.26 -7.11 1.30
C SER A 263 -0.22 -6.74 1.14
N GLY A 264 -1.07 -7.74 0.90
CA GLY A 264 -2.51 -7.65 1.14
C GLY A 264 -2.85 -8.16 2.53
N PHE A 265 -3.78 -7.51 3.23
CA PHE A 265 -4.29 -7.93 4.53
C PHE A 265 -5.72 -8.39 4.33
N LEU A 266 -6.00 -9.67 4.57
CA LEU A 266 -7.25 -10.33 4.23
C LEU A 266 -7.93 -10.83 5.49
N THR A 267 -9.26 -10.75 5.54
CA THR A 267 -10.06 -11.40 6.58
C THR A 267 -11.31 -12.00 5.97
N ALA A 268 -11.84 -13.03 6.64
CA ALA A 268 -13.19 -13.54 6.45
C ALA A 268 -13.77 -13.76 7.85
N VAL A 269 -14.91 -13.13 8.13
CA VAL A 269 -15.59 -13.20 9.43
C VAL A 269 -17.03 -13.66 9.26
N GLU A 270 -17.54 -14.38 10.26
CA GLU A 270 -18.98 -14.51 10.45
C GLU A 270 -19.47 -13.23 11.15
N GLY A 271 -20.13 -12.36 10.41
CA GLY A 271 -20.41 -10.98 10.79
C GLY A 271 -20.56 -10.08 9.56
N GLY A 272 -20.82 -8.80 9.82
CA GLY A 272 -20.92 -7.77 8.80
C GLY A 272 -19.61 -7.01 8.60
N LEU A 273 -19.73 -5.85 7.97
CA LEU A 273 -18.62 -4.95 7.67
C LEU A 273 -17.83 -4.49 8.91
N GLU A 274 -18.50 -4.26 10.04
CA GLU A 274 -17.85 -3.80 11.28
C GLU A 274 -16.92 -4.85 11.86
N GLU A 275 -17.35 -6.12 11.92
CA GLU A 275 -16.52 -7.23 12.38
C GLU A 275 -15.30 -7.45 11.46
N ALA A 276 -15.48 -7.30 10.15
CA ALA A 276 -14.39 -7.43 9.20
C ALA A 276 -13.37 -6.29 9.36
N CYS A 277 -13.84 -5.05 9.53
CA CYS A 277 -12.99 -3.91 9.85
C CYS A 277 -12.25 -4.11 11.18
N ALA A 278 -12.93 -4.59 12.24
CA ALA A 278 -12.31 -4.87 13.53
C ALA A 278 -11.18 -5.91 13.41
N ALA A 279 -11.40 -6.99 12.66
CA ALA A 279 -10.39 -8.02 12.43
C ALA A 279 -9.14 -7.50 11.70
N LEU A 280 -9.31 -6.59 10.72
CA LEU A 280 -8.17 -5.91 10.09
C LEU A 280 -7.46 -4.95 11.04
N GLN A 281 -8.20 -4.23 11.91
CA GLN A 281 -7.61 -3.35 12.92
C GLN A 281 -6.82 -4.12 13.98
N GLU A 282 -7.27 -5.31 14.40
CA GLU A 282 -6.49 -6.21 15.27
C GLU A 282 -5.13 -6.56 14.65
N LEU A 283 -5.12 -6.84 13.34
CA LEU A 283 -3.88 -7.10 12.61
C LEU A 283 -2.97 -5.88 12.57
N TYR A 284 -3.50 -4.68 12.35
CA TYR A 284 -2.69 -3.47 12.42
C TYR A 284 -2.16 -3.21 13.82
N ALA A 285 -2.99 -3.34 14.85
CA ALA A 285 -2.60 -3.16 16.25
C ALA A 285 -1.48 -4.13 16.66
N ALA A 286 -1.55 -5.41 16.25
CA ALA A 286 -0.52 -6.41 16.52
C ALA A 286 0.83 -6.09 15.83
N ARG A 287 0.79 -5.27 14.77
CA ARG A 287 1.95 -4.87 13.96
C ARG A 287 2.48 -3.48 14.31
N LEU A 288 1.64 -2.64 14.93
CA LEU A 288 2.03 -1.32 15.36
C LEU A 288 3.21 -1.41 16.34
N ALA A 289 4.28 -0.71 16.02
CA ALA A 289 5.39 -0.47 16.91
C ALA A 289 5.46 1.04 17.12
N LEU A 290 4.60 1.55 18.00
CA LEU A 290 4.59 2.96 18.33
C LEU A 290 5.91 3.34 19.02
N PRO A 291 6.49 4.51 18.70
CA PRO A 291 7.56 5.05 19.51
C PRO A 291 7.02 5.37 20.92
N PRO A 292 7.86 5.33 21.97
CA PRO A 292 7.41 5.62 23.35
C PRO A 292 6.71 6.97 23.53
N ALA A 293 6.98 7.94 22.65
CA ALA A 293 6.32 9.25 22.67
C ALA A 293 4.84 9.21 22.27
N GLU A 294 4.40 8.18 21.55
CA GLU A 294 3.03 8.04 21.02
C GLU A 294 2.19 7.01 21.80
N GLU A 295 2.79 6.27 22.74
CA GLU A 295 2.12 5.16 23.45
C GLU A 295 0.88 5.58 24.26
N ASP A 296 0.87 6.81 24.78
CA ASP A 296 -0.23 7.37 25.57
C ASP A 296 -1.13 8.34 24.78
N LEU A 297 -0.94 8.42 23.44
CA LEU A 297 -1.67 9.33 22.53
C LEU A 297 -1.76 10.77 23.08
N PRO A 298 -0.63 11.46 23.23
CA PRO A 298 -0.58 12.72 23.96
C PRO A 298 -1.32 13.85 23.24
N LEU A 299 -1.68 14.90 23.99
CA LEU A 299 -2.21 16.12 23.41
C LEU A 299 -1.09 16.86 22.63
N ILE A 300 -1.28 16.98 21.32
CA ILE A 300 -0.39 17.67 20.40
C ILE A 300 -1.09 18.93 19.88
N TYR A 301 -0.35 20.04 19.80
CA TYR A 301 -0.81 21.26 19.14
C TYR A 301 0.02 21.51 17.88
N ASN A 302 -0.65 21.63 16.73
CA ASN A 302 -0.04 22.06 15.47
C ASN A 302 -0.50 23.48 15.15
N GLU A 303 0.44 24.39 14.93
CA GLU A 303 0.16 25.82 14.77
C GLU A 303 -0.29 26.24 13.37
N TYR A 304 -0.34 25.34 12.39
CA TYR A 304 -0.62 25.66 10.98
C TYR A 304 -1.83 26.59 10.77
N CYS A 305 -2.97 26.23 11.36
CA CYS A 305 -4.21 27.01 11.23
C CYS A 305 -4.19 28.35 11.96
N TYR A 306 -3.18 28.60 12.80
CA TYR A 306 -2.97 29.85 13.50
C TYR A 306 -2.09 30.81 12.70
N SER A 307 -0.89 30.37 12.29
CA SER A 307 0.04 31.26 11.59
C SER A 307 -0.17 31.30 10.08
N TRP A 308 -0.81 30.28 9.51
CA TRP A 308 -1.05 30.13 8.07
C TRP A 308 0.23 30.24 7.23
N GLY A 309 1.30 29.56 7.67
CA GLY A 309 2.60 29.57 6.98
C GLY A 309 3.52 30.72 7.37
N ASN A 310 3.25 31.38 8.51
CA ASN A 310 4.05 32.49 9.04
C ASN A 310 4.47 32.29 10.51
N PRO A 311 5.18 31.21 10.85
CA PRO A 311 5.45 30.83 12.24
C PRO A 311 6.60 31.63 12.88
N GLY A 312 6.49 32.94 13.00
CA GLY A 312 7.51 33.79 13.64
C GLY A 312 7.48 33.76 15.16
N MET A 313 8.59 34.06 15.82
CA MET A 313 8.67 34.04 17.31
C MET A 313 7.62 34.90 18.00
N GLU A 314 7.33 36.11 17.49
CA GLU A 314 6.30 36.98 18.06
C GLU A 314 4.89 36.36 17.99
N THR A 315 4.60 35.66 16.89
CA THR A 315 3.35 34.93 16.68
C THR A 315 3.25 33.70 17.56
N LEU A 316 4.36 32.95 17.71
CA LEU A 316 4.34 31.65 18.39
C LEU A 316 4.36 31.75 19.91
N LYS A 317 5.08 32.72 20.50
CA LYS A 317 5.27 32.82 21.97
C LYS A 317 3.94 32.82 22.75
N PRO A 318 2.93 33.64 22.41
CA PRO A 318 1.64 33.64 23.12
C PRO A 318 0.90 32.30 23.03
N VAL A 319 0.98 31.62 21.88
CA VAL A 319 0.32 30.32 21.67
C VAL A 319 1.03 29.24 22.47
N ILE A 320 2.36 29.25 22.52
CA ILE A 320 3.15 28.30 23.32
C ILE A 320 2.85 28.49 24.82
N ASP A 321 2.74 29.72 25.31
CA ASP A 321 2.35 30.00 26.70
C ASP A 321 0.96 29.41 27.02
N GLU A 322 -0.01 29.55 26.11
CA GLU A 322 -1.37 29.02 26.27
C GLU A 322 -1.40 27.49 26.18
N CYS A 323 -0.67 26.88 25.25
CA CYS A 323 -0.50 25.42 25.15
C CYS A 323 0.07 24.83 26.45
N ALA A 324 1.06 25.51 27.05
CA ALA A 324 1.62 25.10 28.33
C ALA A 324 0.57 25.14 29.46
N ARG A 325 -0.27 26.18 29.49
CA ARG A 325 -1.38 26.31 30.44
C ARG A 325 -2.43 25.20 30.29
N LEU A 326 -2.67 24.75 29.06
CA LEU A 326 -3.61 23.68 28.72
C LEU A 326 -3.03 22.26 28.88
N GLY A 327 -1.73 22.14 29.19
CA GLY A 327 -1.08 20.84 29.36
C GLY A 327 -0.82 20.09 28.05
N VAL A 328 -0.67 20.82 26.94
CA VAL A 328 -0.18 20.25 25.66
C VAL A 328 1.19 19.62 25.90
N ARG A 329 1.46 18.43 25.35
CA ARG A 329 2.76 17.75 25.48
C ARG A 329 3.71 18.14 24.37
N GLU A 330 3.20 18.25 23.14
CA GLU A 330 4.02 18.54 21.96
C GLU A 330 3.50 19.76 21.21
N PHE A 331 4.40 20.68 20.87
CA PHE A 331 4.11 21.85 20.08
C PHE A 331 4.81 21.73 18.73
N VAL A 332 4.02 21.60 17.66
CA VAL A 332 4.50 21.38 16.30
C VAL A 332 4.45 22.68 15.51
N VAL A 333 5.59 23.07 14.96
CA VAL A 333 5.68 24.14 13.94
C VAL A 333 5.51 23.54 12.56
N ASP A 334 4.55 24.05 11.80
CA ASP A 334 4.16 23.52 10.50
C ASP A 334 4.88 24.26 9.36
N VAL A 335 4.32 24.22 8.15
CA VAL A 335 4.84 24.81 6.92
C VAL A 335 5.30 26.28 7.11
N GLY A 336 6.37 26.67 6.41
CA GLY A 336 6.82 28.06 6.31
C GLY A 336 8.02 28.44 7.18
N TRP A 337 8.47 27.57 8.09
CA TRP A 337 9.60 27.86 8.98
C TRP A 337 10.94 28.11 8.25
N TRP A 338 11.04 27.75 6.97
CA TRP A 338 12.22 27.92 6.12
C TRP A 338 12.17 29.13 5.18
N ARG A 339 11.04 29.85 5.11
CA ARG A 339 10.81 30.83 4.04
C ARG A 339 11.93 31.90 4.00
N PRO A 340 12.47 32.25 2.83
CA PRO A 340 13.66 33.10 2.75
C PRO A 340 13.40 34.56 3.13
N ASP A 341 12.19 35.07 2.88
CA ASP A 341 11.76 36.44 3.12
C ASP A 341 10.23 36.51 3.34
N GLU A 342 9.59 37.65 3.09
CA GLU A 342 8.12 37.79 3.12
C GLU A 342 7.40 37.11 1.94
N ARG A 343 8.14 36.53 0.98
CA ARG A 343 7.53 35.75 -0.10
C ARG A 343 6.90 34.47 0.45
N SER A 344 6.18 33.79 -0.44
CA SER A 344 5.45 32.59 -0.11
C SER A 344 6.32 31.44 0.42
N TRP A 345 5.76 30.67 1.36
CA TRP A 345 6.29 29.40 1.84
C TRP A 345 6.35 28.30 0.76
N TYR A 346 5.82 28.53 -0.45
CA TYR A 346 5.94 27.64 -1.60
C TYR A 346 7.38 27.52 -2.16
N THR A 347 8.36 28.22 -1.57
CA THR A 347 9.79 28.05 -1.84
C THR A 347 10.40 26.99 -0.90
N PHE A 348 10.23 25.70 -1.22
CA PHE A 348 10.65 24.59 -0.35
C PHE A 348 11.61 23.61 -1.06
N GLY A 349 12.31 22.79 -0.27
CA GLY A 349 13.42 21.94 -0.72
C GLY A 349 14.76 22.35 -0.08
N ASP A 350 14.89 23.63 0.28
CA ASP A 350 16.02 24.17 1.05
C ASP A 350 15.61 24.31 2.53
N TRP A 351 15.76 23.22 3.28
CA TRP A 351 15.33 23.11 4.68
C TRP A 351 16.29 23.80 5.67
N ASN A 352 16.49 25.11 5.53
CA ASN A 352 17.24 25.95 6.47
C ASN A 352 16.27 26.92 7.18
N PRO A 353 16.48 27.24 8.47
CA PRO A 353 15.62 28.19 9.17
C PRO A 353 15.56 29.54 8.47
N SER A 354 14.37 30.14 8.41
CA SER A 354 14.18 31.48 7.87
C SER A 354 14.98 32.49 8.68
N PRO A 355 15.87 33.30 8.06
CA PRO A 355 16.59 34.35 8.76
C PRO A 355 15.67 35.51 9.20
N VAL A 356 14.46 35.61 8.63
CA VAL A 356 13.48 36.64 8.98
C VAL A 356 12.60 36.19 10.14
N LEU A 357 12.11 34.95 10.13
CA LEU A 357 11.26 34.43 11.22
C LEU A 357 12.08 34.00 12.44
N PHE A 358 13.30 33.51 12.20
CA PHE A 358 14.20 32.94 13.18
C PHE A 358 15.63 33.48 12.99
N PRO A 359 15.88 34.78 13.26
CA PRO A 359 17.20 35.40 13.07
C PRO A 359 18.30 34.73 13.91
N GLU A 360 17.95 34.18 15.07
CA GLU A 360 18.85 33.41 15.95
C GLU A 360 18.80 31.89 15.67
N GLY A 361 18.19 31.49 14.55
CA GLY A 361 17.89 30.10 14.22
C GLY A 361 16.79 29.47 15.08
N MET A 362 16.59 28.16 14.92
CA MET A 362 15.54 27.41 15.64
C MET A 362 15.85 27.17 17.13
N GLY A 363 17.06 27.51 17.57
CA GLY A 363 17.51 27.31 18.95
C GLY A 363 16.66 28.07 19.97
N GLU A 364 16.31 29.33 19.68
CA GLU A 364 15.46 30.14 20.55
C GLU A 364 14.08 29.50 20.72
N LEU A 365 13.41 29.18 19.60
CA LEU A 365 12.09 28.57 19.58
C LEU A 365 12.06 27.27 20.38
N THR A 366 12.97 26.34 20.07
CA THR A 366 12.95 25.03 20.72
C THR A 366 13.31 25.12 22.21
N SER A 367 14.14 26.08 22.62
CA SER A 367 14.42 26.36 24.03
C SER A 367 13.20 26.95 24.74
N TYR A 368 12.49 27.86 24.09
CA TYR A 368 11.29 28.50 24.63
C TYR A 368 10.15 27.49 24.87
N ILE A 369 9.95 26.55 23.93
CA ILE A 369 9.00 25.42 24.06
C ILE A 369 9.40 24.52 25.24
N ARG A 370 10.66 24.10 25.31
CA ARG A 370 11.15 23.20 26.37
C ARG A 370 11.08 23.84 27.76
N ALA A 371 11.34 25.14 27.87
CA ALA A 371 11.23 25.88 29.13
C ALA A 371 9.80 25.86 29.71
N ARG A 372 8.80 25.53 28.90
CA ARG A 372 7.38 25.39 29.26
C ARG A 372 6.93 23.93 29.41
N GLY A 373 7.89 23.00 29.46
CA GLY A 373 7.64 21.59 29.70
C GLY A 373 7.14 20.81 28.48
N MET A 374 7.21 21.38 27.28
CA MET A 374 6.73 20.75 26.04
C MET A 374 7.87 20.20 25.16
N ILE A 375 7.54 19.27 24.27
CA ILE A 375 8.42 18.73 23.24
C ILE A 375 8.23 19.53 21.94
N PRO A 376 9.30 20.07 21.33
CA PRO A 376 9.19 20.75 20.04
C PRO A 376 9.11 19.74 18.89
N GLY A 377 8.09 19.90 18.03
CA GLY A 377 7.93 19.20 16.75
C GLY A 377 8.11 20.13 15.56
N LEU A 378 8.46 19.56 14.40
CA LEU A 378 8.71 20.32 13.18
C LEU A 378 8.25 19.54 11.95
N TRP A 379 7.50 20.21 11.07
CA TRP A 379 6.99 19.63 9.82
C TRP A 379 8.02 19.67 8.68
N PHE A 380 7.97 18.67 7.79
CA PHE A 380 8.77 18.59 6.56
C PHE A 380 7.98 17.93 5.42
N GLU A 381 8.25 18.33 4.17
CA GLU A 381 7.79 17.68 2.93
C GLU A 381 8.98 17.34 2.04
N PHE A 382 9.77 16.37 2.50
CA PHE A 382 11.02 15.99 1.84
C PHE A 382 10.88 15.42 0.43
N GLU A 383 9.66 15.04 0.05
CA GLU A 383 9.32 14.45 -1.25
C GLU A 383 9.07 15.48 -2.34
N GLY A 384 9.04 16.77 -2.01
CA GLY A 384 8.86 17.82 -2.99
C GLY A 384 9.97 18.86 -2.94
N VAL A 385 10.12 19.55 -4.07
CA VAL A 385 11.10 20.62 -4.28
C VAL A 385 10.48 21.69 -5.16
N SER A 386 10.74 22.96 -4.85
CA SER A 386 10.29 24.08 -5.68
C SER A 386 11.30 24.48 -6.74
N ALA A 387 10.81 25.05 -7.86
CA ALA A 387 11.68 25.50 -8.96
C ALA A 387 12.70 26.57 -8.54
N ASP A 388 12.36 27.38 -7.54
CA ASP A 388 13.20 28.45 -7.00
C ASP A 388 14.20 27.96 -5.93
N SER A 389 14.16 26.69 -5.55
CA SER A 389 15.13 26.13 -4.61
C SER A 389 16.49 25.91 -5.25
N THR A 390 17.54 26.00 -4.43
CA THR A 390 18.92 25.69 -4.82
C THR A 390 19.03 24.25 -5.29
N LEU A 391 18.35 23.33 -4.61
CA LEU A 391 18.33 21.90 -4.95
C LEU A 391 17.81 21.66 -6.37
N PHE A 392 16.75 22.35 -6.78
CA PHE A 392 16.17 22.19 -8.11
C PHE A 392 17.15 22.59 -9.23
N GLY A 393 17.79 23.75 -9.09
CA GLY A 393 18.75 24.26 -10.08
C GLY A 393 20.05 23.45 -10.13
N ALA A 394 20.55 23.03 -8.97
CA ALA A 394 21.81 22.29 -8.87
C ALA A 394 21.68 20.81 -9.26
N HIS A 395 20.49 20.22 -9.09
CA HIS A 395 20.26 18.78 -9.24
C HIS A 395 19.00 18.46 -10.04
N ALA A 396 18.86 19.06 -11.22
CA ALA A 396 17.75 18.78 -12.13
C ALA A 396 17.68 17.29 -12.55
N ASP A 397 18.82 16.59 -12.54
CA ASP A 397 18.93 15.14 -12.79
C ASP A 397 18.28 14.28 -11.70
N TRP A 398 18.03 14.86 -10.52
CA TRP A 398 17.34 14.17 -9.42
C TRP A 398 15.83 14.27 -9.53
N LEU A 399 15.27 15.01 -10.49
CA LEU A 399 13.82 15.16 -10.58
C LEU A 399 13.16 13.94 -11.24
N LEU A 400 11.99 13.56 -10.74
CA LEU A 400 11.14 12.58 -11.37
C LEU A 400 10.69 13.10 -12.74
N THR A 401 10.93 12.31 -13.77
CA THR A 401 10.57 12.64 -15.16
C THR A 401 9.47 11.74 -15.69
N ARG A 402 8.67 12.28 -16.60
CA ARG A 402 7.76 11.55 -17.49
C ARG A 402 8.18 11.84 -18.92
N ASP A 403 8.47 10.79 -19.67
CA ASP A 403 8.95 10.87 -21.06
C ASP A 403 10.20 11.78 -21.23
N GLY A 404 11.08 11.78 -20.21
CA GLY A 404 12.29 12.60 -20.17
C GLY A 404 12.07 14.04 -19.69
N TYR A 405 10.84 14.46 -19.43
CA TYR A 405 10.52 15.80 -18.92
C TYR A 405 10.22 15.78 -17.42
N PRO A 406 10.81 16.67 -16.61
CA PRO A 406 10.48 16.77 -15.19
C PRO A 406 8.98 16.98 -14.96
N ILE A 407 8.41 16.20 -14.05
CA ILE A 407 7.02 16.38 -13.63
C ILE A 407 6.95 17.65 -12.78
N ARG A 408 6.09 18.58 -13.19
CA ARG A 408 5.86 19.86 -12.50
C ARG A 408 4.38 20.05 -12.22
N HIS A 409 4.05 20.39 -10.99
CA HIS A 409 2.72 20.77 -10.52
C HIS A 409 2.79 22.20 -9.99
N ARG A 410 2.57 23.18 -10.88
CA ARG A 410 2.86 24.60 -10.62
C ARG A 410 4.32 24.75 -10.18
N GLU A 411 4.54 25.21 -8.95
CA GLU A 411 5.87 25.43 -8.39
C GLU A 411 6.50 24.15 -7.83
N ARG A 412 5.77 23.02 -7.79
CA ARG A 412 6.24 21.77 -7.16
C ARG A 412 6.79 20.77 -8.17
N SER A 413 7.91 20.16 -7.83
CA SER A 413 8.45 18.97 -8.49
C SER A 413 8.79 17.90 -7.44
N LEU A 414 8.94 16.67 -7.90
CA LEU A 414 9.22 15.51 -7.04
C LEU A 414 10.64 15.03 -7.31
N PRO A 415 11.52 14.91 -6.31
CA PRO A 415 12.78 14.20 -6.46
C PRO A 415 12.54 12.70 -6.69
N GLN A 416 13.35 12.09 -7.54
CA GLN A 416 13.38 10.66 -7.78
C GLN A 416 14.10 9.97 -6.62
N ALA A 417 13.35 9.24 -5.81
CA ALA A 417 13.91 8.50 -4.66
C ALA A 417 14.63 7.19 -5.04
N ARG A 418 14.81 6.87 -6.33
CA ARG A 418 15.39 5.58 -6.76
C ARG A 418 16.93 5.58 -6.60
N SER A 419 17.44 4.60 -5.85
CA SER A 419 18.86 4.52 -5.46
C SER A 419 19.82 4.18 -6.59
N ASP A 420 19.34 3.58 -7.68
CA ASP A 420 20.11 3.12 -8.84
C ASP A 420 20.52 4.26 -9.79
N ARG A 421 19.87 5.43 -9.69
CA ARG A 421 20.16 6.60 -10.53
C ARG A 421 20.75 7.80 -9.79
N LEU A 422 20.92 7.71 -8.46
CA LEU A 422 21.68 8.72 -7.72
C LEU A 422 23.18 8.48 -7.95
N PRO A 423 23.95 9.44 -8.49
CA PRO A 423 25.33 9.19 -8.90
C PRO A 423 26.21 8.72 -7.74
N ALA A 424 26.91 7.61 -7.93
CA ALA A 424 27.90 7.03 -7.00
C ALA A 424 29.22 7.85 -6.88
N GLY A 425 29.19 9.15 -7.19
CA GLY A 425 30.36 10.02 -7.23
C GLY A 425 30.97 10.32 -5.85
N LYS A 426 32.29 10.14 -5.73
CA LYS A 426 33.12 10.37 -4.52
C LYS A 426 33.37 11.86 -4.18
N GLY A 427 32.53 12.80 -4.62
CA GLY A 427 32.87 14.23 -4.61
C GLY A 427 31.84 15.21 -4.04
N HIS A 428 30.77 14.76 -3.36
CA HIS A 428 29.70 15.66 -2.92
C HIS A 428 29.72 15.89 -1.41
N LYS A 429 29.48 17.13 -0.98
CA LYS A 429 29.47 17.52 0.43
C LYS A 429 28.48 16.65 1.21
N ALA A 430 28.95 16.08 2.32
CA ALA A 430 28.22 15.14 3.16
C ALA A 430 26.80 15.56 3.64
N PRO A 431 26.41 16.85 3.80
CA PRO A 431 25.10 17.23 4.35
C PRO A 431 23.91 16.97 3.42
N GLU A 432 24.00 17.27 2.13
CA GLU A 432 22.87 17.15 1.17
C GLU A 432 22.52 15.69 0.90
N ARG A 433 23.53 14.82 0.80
CA ARG A 433 23.33 13.36 0.77
C ARG A 433 22.73 12.83 2.07
N LYS A 434 23.02 13.44 3.22
CA LYS A 434 22.43 13.08 4.52
C LYS A 434 20.93 13.45 4.54
N ARG A 435 20.57 14.61 3.96
CA ARG A 435 19.17 15.09 3.80
C ARG A 435 18.35 14.20 2.85
N LEU A 436 18.88 13.79 1.69
CA LEU A 436 18.19 12.81 0.82
C LEU A 436 18.14 11.38 1.40
N ARG A 437 19.19 10.97 2.12
CA ARG A 437 19.14 9.71 2.88
C ARG A 437 18.14 9.77 4.02
N LEU A 438 17.81 10.95 4.57
CA LEU A 438 16.71 11.12 5.53
C LEU A 438 15.36 10.86 4.84
N CYS A 439 15.12 11.38 3.64
CA CYS A 439 13.94 11.02 2.81
C CYS A 439 13.85 9.50 2.62
N GLN A 440 14.94 8.86 2.17
CA GLN A 440 14.98 7.41 1.96
C GLN A 440 14.90 6.61 3.27
N SER A 441 15.43 7.12 4.38
CA SER A 441 15.44 6.40 5.67
C SER A 441 14.12 6.52 6.43
N GLY A 442 13.33 7.58 6.20
CA GLY A 442 11.94 7.64 6.65
C GLY A 442 11.11 6.56 5.97
N LEU A 443 11.25 6.44 4.65
CA LEU A 443 10.60 5.41 3.82
C LEU A 443 11.11 3.97 4.11
N GLN A 444 12.41 3.76 4.32
CA GLN A 444 13.01 2.44 4.60
C GLN A 444 12.86 1.96 6.07
N ARG A 445 12.49 2.84 7.02
CA ARG A 445 12.37 2.45 8.44
C ARG A 445 11.21 1.49 8.69
N ALA A 446 10.12 1.60 7.91
CA ALA A 446 9.00 0.67 7.94
C ALA A 446 9.44 -0.76 7.57
N ASP A 447 10.32 -0.88 6.58
CA ASP A 447 10.79 -2.19 6.06
C ASP A 447 11.88 -2.82 6.94
N ARG A 448 12.80 -2.01 7.48
CA ARG A 448 13.90 -2.51 8.34
C ARG A 448 13.44 -2.97 9.71
N HIS A 449 12.36 -2.42 10.26
CA HIS A 449 11.79 -2.93 11.51
C HIS A 449 11.12 -4.30 11.32
N ARG A 450 10.57 -4.57 10.12
CA ARG A 450 10.03 -5.85 9.69
C ARG A 450 11.11 -6.94 9.61
N LEU A 451 12.24 -6.63 8.96
CA LEU A 451 13.40 -7.54 8.82
C LEU A 451 14.15 -7.81 10.14
N ARG A 452 13.98 -6.95 11.16
CA ARG A 452 14.56 -7.18 12.49
C ARG A 452 13.79 -8.23 13.30
N ARG A 453 12.47 -8.37 13.10
CA ARG A 453 11.66 -9.42 13.75
C ARG A 453 11.85 -10.81 13.13
N SER A 454 12.37 -10.92 11.89
CA SER A 454 12.69 -12.20 11.23
C SER A 454 14.09 -12.76 11.55
N GLY A 455 14.85 -12.13 12.44
CA GLY A 455 16.15 -12.65 12.92
C GLY A 455 17.36 -12.45 11.99
N ILE A 456 17.22 -11.71 10.88
CA ILE A 456 18.24 -11.69 9.80
C ILE A 456 19.32 -10.61 9.97
N ILE A 457 19.17 -9.61 10.86
CA ILE A 457 20.21 -8.58 11.06
C ILE A 457 20.48 -8.32 12.56
N ARG A 458 21.72 -8.56 13.02
CA ARG A 458 22.22 -8.19 14.35
C ARG A 458 22.96 -6.84 14.35
N ARG A 459 22.59 -6.00 15.34
CA ARG A 459 23.24 -4.78 15.89
C ARG A 459 23.18 -3.47 15.08
N GLY A 460 22.95 -2.38 15.84
CA GLY A 460 23.19 -0.99 15.46
C GLY A 460 22.12 -0.02 16.00
N ALA A 461 22.25 0.36 17.27
CA ALA A 461 21.55 1.52 17.85
C ALA A 461 22.43 2.76 17.59
N ALA A 462 22.04 3.60 16.64
CA ALA A 462 22.70 4.87 16.36
C ALA A 462 21.84 5.72 15.40
N SER A 463 20.70 6.23 15.85
CA SER A 463 19.92 7.17 15.02
C SER A 463 19.17 8.27 15.76
N ALA A 464 19.04 8.22 17.10
CA ALA A 464 18.49 9.35 17.86
C ALA A 464 19.46 10.53 17.90
N ASP A 465 20.77 10.28 17.99
CA ASP A 465 21.79 11.34 17.99
C ASP A 465 21.93 12.08 16.65
N ARG A 466 21.40 11.54 15.53
CA ARG A 466 21.62 12.12 14.19
C ARG A 466 20.67 13.25 13.82
N MET A 467 19.55 13.43 14.53
CA MET A 467 18.66 14.58 14.37
C MET A 467 19.15 15.81 15.15
N ARG A 468 20.03 15.61 16.14
CA ARG A 468 20.59 16.69 16.96
C ARG A 468 21.46 17.64 16.14
N ASP A 469 22.23 17.11 15.18
CA ASP A 469 23.15 17.88 14.32
C ASP A 469 22.47 18.73 13.24
N LEU A 470 21.14 18.67 13.09
CA LEU A 470 20.39 19.45 12.10
C LEU A 470 19.56 20.57 12.77
N LEU A 471 19.41 20.50 14.09
CA LEU A 471 18.70 21.49 14.93
C LEU A 471 19.69 22.33 15.78
N LEU A 472 20.97 21.98 15.79
CA LEU A 472 22.11 22.75 16.27
C LEU A 472 22.92 23.22 15.06
#